data_AF-A0A1Q5THA5-F1
#
_entry.id   AF-A0A1Q5THA5-F1
#
_cell.length_a   1.000
_cell.length_b   1.000
_cell.length_c   1.000
_cell.angle_alpha   90.00
_cell.angle_beta   90.00
_cell.angle_gamma   90.00
#
_symmetry.space_group_name_H-M   'P 1'
#
loop_
_entity.id
_entity.type
_entity.pdbx_description
1 polymer ?
#
loop_
_entity_poly.entity_id
_entity_poly.type
_entity_poly.pdbx_seq_one_letter_code
_entity_poly.pdbx_strand_id
1 'polypeptide(L)'
;MSIPNLFVHFRFPPRQVFDWPPGDAMQVAFPSKQAKATWIRPIEIPSVIHYAADVKIPLTIASVYVMTVVLLNNLNKTRGNRPWAFATTAPFNLLVILHNLLLAIYSAWTLAGLCFVLWNCWPSMSDPNFGARFANTICEIAPTGEFGYLERSDMLGSMPETFVDHSNHIWTAGAGYLSWLFYISKFYEVVDTFIILAKGKQSSFLQTYHHAGVMLCAWASVRYASPPALIGVFLNAAIHTLMVRNPLGATEYDS
;
A
#
# COMPACT_ATOMS: atom_id res chain seq x y z
N MET A 1 6.08 13.92 49.45
CA MET A 1 6.36 14.14 48.02
C MET A 1 5.00 14.40 47.36
N SER A 2 4.67 15.66 47.07
CA SER A 2 3.37 16.04 46.53
C SER A 2 3.38 15.91 45.01
N ILE A 3 2.40 15.19 44.46
CA ILE A 3 2.21 15.02 43.01
C ILE A 3 1.90 16.42 42.42
N PRO A 4 2.61 16.87 41.37
CA PRO A 4 2.32 18.16 40.76
C PRO A 4 0.88 18.18 40.20
N ASN A 5 0.17 19.28 40.46
CA ASN A 5 -1.21 19.48 40.04
C ASN A 5 -1.35 19.28 38.52
N LEU A 6 -2.18 18.31 38.12
CA LEU A 6 -2.54 18.06 36.73
C LEU A 6 -3.52 19.16 36.28
N PHE A 7 -3.02 20.19 35.61
CA PHE A 7 -3.86 21.23 35.01
C PHE A 7 -4.37 20.76 33.65
N VAL A 8 -5.69 20.60 33.53
CA VAL A 8 -6.37 20.33 32.25
C VAL A 8 -6.63 21.68 31.57
N HIS A 9 -5.95 21.94 30.46
CA HIS A 9 -6.17 23.15 29.66
C HIS A 9 -7.12 22.86 28.51
N PHE A 10 -8.27 23.55 28.50
CA PHE A 10 -9.17 23.58 27.34
C PHE A 10 -8.73 24.70 26.41
N ARG A 11 -8.20 24.34 25.23
CA ARG A 11 -7.86 25.28 24.16
C ARG A 11 -8.55 24.83 22.88
N PHE A 12 -9.06 25.78 22.10
CA PHE A 12 -9.49 25.46 20.75
C PHE A 12 -8.31 24.95 19.93
N PRO A 13 -8.51 23.93 19.07
CA PRO A 13 -7.45 23.43 18.22
C PRO A 13 -6.92 24.57 17.34
N PRO A 14 -5.60 24.65 17.12
CA PRO A 14 -5.03 25.65 16.22
C PRO A 14 -5.63 25.47 14.82
N ARG A 15 -5.82 26.59 14.09
CA ARG A 15 -6.47 26.58 12.75
C ARG A 15 -5.78 25.63 11.76
N GLN A 16 -4.49 25.39 11.94
CA GLN A 16 -3.67 24.46 11.18
C GLN A 16 -4.20 23.01 11.20
N VAL A 17 -4.94 22.60 12.24
CA VAL A 17 -5.57 21.26 12.31
C VAL A 17 -6.67 21.10 11.24
N PHE A 18 -7.24 22.21 10.77
CA PHE A 18 -8.28 22.22 9.75
C PHE A 18 -7.75 22.42 8.33
N ASP A 19 -6.43 22.62 8.16
CA ASP A 19 -5.82 22.69 6.84
C ASP A 19 -5.77 21.27 6.25
N TRP A 20 -6.56 21.04 5.20
CA TRP A 20 -6.63 19.74 4.53
C TRP A 20 -6.09 19.82 3.09
N PRO A 21 -5.10 18.99 2.73
CA PRO A 21 -4.34 18.07 3.57
C PRO A 21 -3.32 18.82 4.46
N PRO A 22 -3.01 18.33 5.68
CA PRO A 22 -2.03 18.96 6.56
C PRO A 22 -0.64 18.96 5.91
N GLY A 23 0.01 20.13 5.88
CA GLY A 23 1.29 20.36 5.19
C GLY A 23 2.47 19.57 5.78
N ASP A 24 2.49 19.39 7.10
CA ASP A 24 3.68 18.92 7.83
C ASP A 24 3.87 17.41 7.84
N ALA A 25 2.83 16.61 7.58
CA ALA A 25 3.00 15.16 7.65
C ALA A 25 3.80 14.59 6.45
N MET A 26 4.18 15.44 5.49
CA MET A 26 4.74 15.06 4.20
C MET A 26 6.22 14.70 4.36
N GLN A 27 6.55 13.49 4.84
CA GLN A 27 7.79 12.79 4.42
C GLN A 27 8.03 11.39 4.98
N VAL A 28 7.24 10.87 5.93
CA VAL A 28 7.74 9.74 6.74
C VAL A 28 7.62 8.34 6.10
N ALA A 29 7.14 8.21 4.86
CA ALA A 29 7.05 6.90 4.18
C ALA A 29 7.84 6.80 2.87
N PHE A 30 8.40 7.92 2.37
CA PHE A 30 9.19 7.86 1.14
C PHE A 30 10.62 7.45 1.51
N PRO A 31 11.10 6.28 1.07
CA PRO A 31 12.46 5.88 1.35
C PRO A 31 13.41 6.94 0.78
N SER A 32 14.28 7.45 1.63
CA SER A 32 15.41 8.27 1.23
C SER A 32 16.21 7.52 0.16
N LYS A 33 16.78 8.24 -0.81
CA LYS A 33 17.69 7.67 -1.83
C LYS A 33 18.69 6.72 -1.15
N GLN A 34 18.66 5.45 -1.50
CA GLN A 34 19.61 4.45 -1.02
C GLN A 34 20.63 4.14 -2.12
N ALA A 35 21.89 3.95 -1.73
CA ALA A 35 22.99 3.73 -2.65
C ALA A 35 23.09 2.29 -3.22
N LYS A 36 22.30 1.31 -2.72
CA LYS A 36 22.37 -0.10 -3.14
C LYS A 36 21.00 -0.81 -3.15
N ALA A 37 20.70 -1.49 -4.25
CA ALA A 37 19.50 -2.33 -4.39
C ALA A 37 19.57 -3.56 -3.46
N THR A 38 18.46 -3.86 -2.77
CA THR A 38 18.32 -5.02 -1.87
C THR A 38 17.10 -5.85 -2.31
N TRP A 39 17.00 -7.13 -1.93
CA TRP A 39 15.83 -7.96 -2.30
C TRP A 39 14.48 -7.37 -1.89
N ILE A 40 14.41 -6.62 -0.78
CA ILE A 40 13.20 -5.91 -0.30
C ILE A 40 12.97 -4.62 -1.08
N ARG A 41 14.03 -4.01 -1.61
CA ARG A 41 14.05 -2.72 -2.33
C ARG A 41 14.85 -2.86 -3.63
N PRO A 42 14.33 -3.62 -4.61
CA PRO A 42 15.10 -3.95 -5.81
C PRO A 42 15.25 -2.78 -6.78
N ILE A 43 14.37 -1.78 -6.69
CA ILE A 43 14.29 -0.65 -7.63
C ILE A 43 14.30 0.65 -6.81
N GLU A 44 15.05 1.64 -7.30
CA GLU A 44 15.02 3.00 -6.75
C GLU A 44 13.69 3.69 -7.08
N ILE A 45 13.10 4.35 -6.09
CA ILE A 45 11.87 5.10 -6.29
C ILE A 45 12.19 6.40 -7.04
N PRO A 46 11.57 6.66 -8.21
CA PRO A 46 11.77 7.91 -8.94
C PRO A 46 11.37 9.13 -8.12
N SER A 47 12.07 10.26 -8.26
CA SER A 47 11.75 11.52 -7.56
C SER A 47 10.37 12.12 -7.92
N VAL A 48 9.77 11.68 -9.04
CA VAL A 48 8.42 12.07 -9.47
C VAL A 48 7.35 11.54 -8.50
N ILE A 49 7.71 10.65 -7.58
CA ILE A 49 6.77 10.02 -6.64
C ILE A 49 6.12 10.99 -5.65
N HIS A 50 6.77 12.12 -5.36
CA HIS A 50 6.21 13.14 -4.47
C HIS A 50 4.92 13.73 -5.03
N TYR A 51 4.76 13.76 -6.36
CA TYR A 51 3.51 14.16 -7.00
C TYR A 51 2.40 13.13 -6.79
N ALA A 52 2.73 11.84 -6.77
CA ALA A 52 1.76 10.77 -6.48
C ALA A 52 1.30 10.75 -5.00
N ALA A 53 1.98 11.51 -4.14
CA ALA A 53 1.62 11.72 -2.74
C ALA A 53 0.57 12.84 -2.53
N ASP A 54 0.33 13.69 -3.53
CA ASP A 54 -0.72 14.70 -3.47
C ASP A 54 -2.09 14.02 -3.50
N VAL A 55 -2.96 14.36 -2.54
CA VAL A 55 -4.33 13.84 -2.41
C VAL A 55 -5.16 14.01 -3.67
N LYS A 56 -4.86 15.02 -4.49
CA LYS A 56 -5.56 15.28 -5.76
C LYS A 56 -5.40 14.13 -6.74
N ILE A 57 -4.24 13.46 -6.75
CA ILE A 57 -3.96 12.36 -7.68
C ILE A 57 -4.87 11.15 -7.45
N PRO A 58 -4.89 10.50 -6.27
CA PRO A 58 -5.75 9.34 -6.04
C PRO A 58 -7.24 9.70 -6.15
N LEU A 59 -7.64 10.91 -5.74
CA LEU A 59 -9.02 11.39 -5.94
C LEU A 59 -9.40 11.51 -7.42
N THR A 60 -8.51 12.09 -8.23
CA THR A 60 -8.74 12.24 -9.67
C THR A 60 -8.78 10.89 -10.35
N ILE A 61 -7.84 9.99 -10.05
CA ILE A 61 -7.80 8.65 -10.63
C ILE A 61 -9.03 7.85 -10.23
N ALA A 62 -9.43 7.86 -8.95
CA ALA A 62 -10.64 7.16 -8.50
C ALA A 62 -11.91 7.72 -9.16
N SER A 63 -12.00 9.04 -9.32
CA SER A 63 -13.13 9.68 -9.99
C SER A 63 -13.22 9.29 -11.47
N VAL A 64 -12.11 9.37 -12.19
CA VAL A 64 -12.02 8.95 -13.60
C VAL A 64 -12.34 7.47 -13.73
N TYR A 65 -11.83 6.63 -12.83
CA TYR A 65 -12.14 5.20 -12.78
C TYR A 65 -13.65 4.95 -12.64
N VAL A 66 -14.30 5.54 -11.63
CA VAL A 66 -15.74 5.37 -11.40
C VAL A 66 -16.55 5.85 -12.60
N MET A 67 -16.23 7.02 -13.15
CA MET A 67 -16.89 7.56 -14.35
C MET A 67 -16.75 6.60 -15.54
N THR A 68 -15.53 6.07 -15.76
CA THR A 68 -15.25 5.14 -16.85
C THR A 68 -16.01 3.84 -16.68
N VAL A 69 -16.07 3.28 -15.46
CA VAL A 69 -16.81 2.04 -15.18
C VAL A 69 -18.31 2.24 -15.38
N VAL A 70 -18.88 3.34 -14.90
CA VAL A 70 -20.30 3.67 -15.12
C VAL A 70 -20.61 3.79 -16.61
N LEU A 71 -19.76 4.50 -17.36
CA LEU A 71 -19.90 4.65 -18.81
C LEU A 71 -19.83 3.29 -19.52
N LEU A 72 -18.78 2.51 -19.27
CA LEU A 72 -18.57 1.21 -19.92
C LEU A 72 -19.63 0.19 -19.52
N ASN A 73 -20.13 0.19 -18.28
CA ASN A 73 -21.27 -0.63 -17.87
C ASN A 73 -22.52 -0.28 -18.66
N ASN A 74 -22.81 1.02 -18.84
CA ASN A 74 -23.96 1.46 -19.63
C ASN A 74 -23.80 1.11 -21.11
N LEU A 75 -22.60 1.25 -21.68
CA LEU A 75 -22.31 0.83 -23.05
C LEU A 75 -22.43 -0.69 -23.25
N ASN A 76 -21.99 -1.49 -22.28
CA ASN A 76 -22.16 -2.94 -22.34
C ASN A 76 -23.66 -3.31 -22.27
N LYS A 77 -24.45 -2.64 -21.42
CA LYS A 77 -25.92 -2.82 -21.37
C LYS A 77 -26.58 -2.54 -22.72
N THR A 78 -26.27 -1.41 -23.35
CA THR A 78 -26.86 -1.06 -24.66
C THR A 78 -26.43 -2.00 -25.77
N ARG A 79 -25.24 -2.62 -25.67
CA ARG A 79 -24.74 -3.65 -26.58
C ARG A 79 -25.26 -5.06 -26.28
N GLY A 80 -26.14 -5.23 -25.29
CA GLY A 80 -26.65 -6.54 -24.88
C GLY A 80 -25.59 -7.43 -24.21
N ASN A 81 -24.62 -6.84 -23.49
CA ASN A 81 -23.54 -7.49 -22.75
C ASN A 81 -22.66 -8.45 -23.58
N ARG A 82 -22.49 -8.16 -24.87
CA ARG A 82 -21.60 -8.94 -25.75
C ARG A 82 -20.12 -8.57 -25.52
N PRO A 83 -19.18 -9.53 -25.56
CA PRO A 83 -17.76 -9.25 -25.44
C PRO A 83 -17.28 -8.35 -26.58
N TRP A 84 -16.26 -7.55 -26.31
CA TRP A 84 -15.63 -6.70 -27.32
C TRP A 84 -14.80 -7.56 -28.27
N ALA A 85 -14.72 -7.18 -29.55
CA ALA A 85 -14.06 -7.99 -30.58
C ALA A 85 -12.58 -8.27 -30.27
N PHE A 86 -11.87 -7.32 -29.64
CA PHE A 86 -10.49 -7.53 -29.22
C PHE A 86 -10.38 -8.48 -28.01
N ALA A 87 -11.43 -8.58 -27.17
CA ALA A 87 -11.42 -9.39 -25.96
C ALA A 87 -11.55 -10.91 -26.23
N THR A 88 -11.88 -11.30 -27.46
CA THR A 88 -11.92 -12.71 -27.90
C THR A 88 -10.64 -13.15 -28.59
N THR A 89 -9.64 -12.27 -28.70
CA THR A 89 -8.39 -12.57 -29.40
C THR A 89 -7.42 -13.36 -28.51
N ALA A 90 -6.62 -14.25 -29.11
CA ALA A 90 -5.55 -14.96 -28.41
C ALA A 90 -4.57 -14.04 -27.64
N PRO A 91 -4.09 -12.90 -28.19
CA PRO A 91 -3.24 -11.98 -27.43
C PRO A 91 -3.94 -11.40 -26.19
N PHE A 92 -5.24 -11.13 -26.25
CA PHE A 92 -5.99 -10.68 -25.07
C PHE A 92 -6.07 -11.77 -24.00
N ASN A 93 -6.34 -13.02 -24.38
CA ASN A 93 -6.35 -14.13 -23.43
C ASN A 93 -4.98 -14.34 -22.78
N LEU A 94 -3.89 -14.25 -23.56
CA LEU A 94 -2.53 -14.28 -23.02
C LEU A 94 -2.27 -13.12 -22.05
N LEU A 95 -2.71 -11.91 -22.38
CA LEU A 95 -2.60 -10.74 -21.49
C LEU A 95 -3.30 -11.00 -20.16
N VAL A 96 -4.52 -11.55 -20.17
CA VAL A 96 -5.26 -11.87 -18.94
C VAL A 96 -4.52 -12.91 -18.09
N ILE A 97 -3.92 -13.93 -18.71
CA ILE A 97 -3.13 -14.94 -18.00
C ILE A 97 -1.88 -14.30 -17.37
N LEU A 98 -1.13 -13.53 -18.15
CA LEU A 98 0.06 -12.83 -17.67
C LEU A 98 -0.27 -11.84 -16.56
N HIS A 99 -1.38 -11.10 -16.67
CA HIS A 99 -1.84 -10.17 -15.66
C HIS A 99 -2.08 -10.85 -14.31
N ASN A 100 -2.85 -11.94 -14.31
CA ASN A 100 -3.13 -12.71 -13.10
C ASN A 100 -1.86 -13.35 -12.51
N LEU A 101 -0.97 -13.86 -13.36
CA LEU A 101 0.31 -14.42 -12.93
C LEU A 101 1.22 -13.36 -12.28
N LEU A 102 1.31 -12.18 -12.88
CA LEU A 102 2.07 -11.05 -12.35
C LEU A 102 1.52 -10.60 -10.99
N LEU A 103 0.20 -10.48 -10.85
CA LEU A 103 -0.44 -10.15 -9.57
C LEU A 103 -0.16 -11.20 -8.50
N ALA A 104 -0.18 -12.49 -8.86
CA ALA A 104 0.12 -13.58 -7.95
C ALA A 104 1.58 -13.55 -7.46
N ILE A 105 2.54 -13.41 -8.37
CA ILE A 105 3.97 -13.32 -8.04
C ILE A 105 4.24 -12.09 -7.18
N TYR A 106 3.68 -10.94 -7.56
CA TYR A 106 3.79 -9.70 -6.81
C TYR A 106 3.22 -9.84 -5.38
N SER A 107 2.05 -10.46 -5.25
CA SER A 107 1.41 -10.68 -3.94
C SER A 107 2.23 -11.62 -3.05
N ALA A 108 2.82 -12.67 -3.63
CA ALA A 108 3.71 -13.57 -2.89
C ALA A 108 5.00 -12.87 -2.44
N TRP A 109 5.61 -12.07 -3.32
CA TRP A 109 6.83 -11.32 -3.02
C TRP A 109 6.59 -10.26 -1.94
N THR A 110 5.50 -9.50 -2.02
CA THR A 110 5.14 -8.48 -1.01
C THR A 110 4.86 -9.11 0.36
N LEU A 111 4.17 -10.25 0.40
CA LEU A 111 3.94 -11.00 1.65
C LEU A 111 5.27 -11.50 2.25
N ALA A 112 6.12 -12.12 1.45
CA ALA A 112 7.42 -12.61 1.91
C ALA A 112 8.30 -11.47 2.44
N GLY A 113 8.31 -10.33 1.73
CA GLY A 113 9.02 -9.12 2.17
C GLY A 113 8.47 -8.59 3.50
N LEU A 114 7.15 -8.57 3.68
CA LEU A 114 6.53 -8.13 4.93
C LEU A 114 6.86 -9.07 6.09
N CYS A 115 6.74 -10.39 5.89
CA CYS A 115 7.13 -11.38 6.89
C CYS A 115 8.62 -11.25 7.26
N PHE A 116 9.50 -11.01 6.29
CA PHE A 116 10.91 -10.78 6.54
C PHE A 116 11.13 -9.53 7.41
N VAL A 117 10.50 -8.40 7.08
CA VAL A 117 10.61 -7.16 7.88
C VAL A 117 10.10 -7.38 9.29
N LEU A 118 8.93 -7.99 9.46
CA LEU A 118 8.35 -8.28 10.76
C LEU A 118 9.22 -9.21 11.60
N TRP A 119 9.80 -10.24 10.98
CA TRP A 119 10.69 -11.19 11.66
C TRP A 119 11.95 -10.50 12.18
N ASN A 120 12.56 -9.62 11.38
CA ASN A 120 13.79 -8.91 11.77
C ASN A 120 13.55 -7.76 12.76
N CYS A 121 12.33 -7.23 12.83
CA CYS A 121 11.93 -6.21 13.81
C CYS A 121 11.23 -6.80 15.05
N TRP A 122 11.12 -8.13 15.14
CA TRP A 122 10.35 -8.78 16.20
C TRP A 122 11.04 -8.67 17.57
N PRO A 123 10.34 -8.24 18.63
CA PRO A 123 10.93 -8.17 19.97
C PRO A 123 11.21 -9.58 20.52
N SER A 124 12.31 -9.74 21.26
CA SER A 124 12.62 -11.02 21.92
C SER A 124 11.50 -11.42 22.87
N MET A 125 11.05 -12.67 22.76
CA MET A 125 10.00 -13.24 23.63
C MET A 125 10.41 -13.30 25.11
N SER A 126 11.71 -13.20 25.41
CA SER A 126 12.25 -13.17 26.77
C SER A 126 12.32 -11.77 27.38
N ASP A 127 11.91 -10.72 26.67
CA ASP A 127 11.93 -9.35 27.20
C ASP A 127 10.80 -9.17 28.24
N PRO A 128 11.10 -8.70 29.47
CA PRO A 128 10.09 -8.42 30.49
C PRO A 128 9.05 -7.39 30.07
N ASN A 129 9.34 -6.55 29.06
CA ASN A 129 8.44 -5.54 28.50
C ASN A 129 7.89 -5.94 27.11
N PHE A 130 7.85 -7.23 26.79
CA PHE A 130 7.42 -7.75 25.48
C PHE A 130 6.13 -7.11 24.97
N GLY A 131 5.08 -7.04 25.80
CA GLY A 131 3.79 -6.48 25.40
C GLY A 131 3.85 -5.00 24.99
N ALA A 132 4.61 -4.19 25.74
CA ALA A 132 4.79 -2.77 25.43
C ALA A 132 5.63 -2.56 24.17
N ARG A 133 6.68 -3.36 23.98
CA ARG A 133 7.50 -3.30 22.76
C ARG A 133 6.74 -3.79 21.54
N PHE A 134 5.98 -4.87 21.68
CA PHE A 134 5.09 -5.39 20.65
C PHE A 134 4.09 -4.31 20.21
N ALA A 135 3.36 -3.71 21.17
CA ALA A 135 2.43 -2.63 20.91
C ALA A 135 3.13 -1.44 20.25
N ASN A 136 4.32 -1.06 20.71
CA ASN A 136 5.10 0.01 20.09
C ASN A 136 5.43 -0.32 18.62
N THR A 137 5.93 -1.53 18.32
CA THR A 137 6.28 -1.93 16.95
C THR A 137 5.08 -1.95 15.99
N ILE A 138 3.90 -2.40 16.45
CA ILE A 138 2.71 -2.49 15.58
C ILE A 138 1.88 -1.20 15.53
N CYS A 139 1.93 -0.38 16.58
CA CYS A 139 1.20 0.89 16.66
C CYS A 139 2.06 2.09 16.27
N GLU A 140 3.30 1.86 15.86
CA GLU A 140 4.18 2.93 15.43
C GLU A 140 3.62 3.57 14.17
N ILE A 141 3.06 4.76 14.34
CA ILE A 141 2.86 5.73 13.29
C ILE A 141 4.22 6.41 13.16
N ALA A 142 4.84 6.33 11.99
CA ALA A 142 6.23 6.76 11.80
C ALA A 142 6.48 8.15 12.41
N PRO A 143 7.67 8.40 12.98
CA PRO A 143 7.88 9.51 13.91
C PRO A 143 7.47 10.84 13.27
N THR A 144 6.33 11.38 13.69
CA THR A 144 5.94 12.75 13.44
C THR A 144 6.79 13.63 14.35
N GLY A 145 7.96 14.03 13.88
CA GLY A 145 8.79 14.97 14.59
C GLY A 145 10.05 15.33 13.81
N GLU A 146 10.39 16.61 13.84
CA GLU A 146 11.70 17.22 13.49
C GLU A 146 12.94 16.51 14.08
N PHE A 147 12.74 15.45 14.89
CA PHE A 147 13.77 14.73 15.63
C PHE A 147 14.23 13.42 14.96
N GLY A 148 13.95 13.21 13.67
CA GLY A 148 14.23 11.95 12.97
C GLY A 148 15.34 11.96 11.92
N TYR A 149 15.72 13.15 11.41
CA TYR A 149 16.60 13.23 10.23
C TYR A 149 17.77 14.22 10.35
N LEU A 150 17.81 15.09 11.35
CA LEU A 150 18.78 16.21 11.38
C LEU A 150 19.82 16.22 12.52
N GLU A 151 19.95 15.20 13.37
CA GLU A 151 21.09 15.12 14.31
C GLU A 151 21.62 13.69 14.51
N ARG A 152 22.10 13.05 13.43
CA ARG A 152 22.97 11.87 13.59
C ARG A 152 24.15 11.80 12.63
N SER A 153 24.59 12.94 12.10
CA SER A 153 25.84 13.02 11.34
C SER A 153 27.05 13.42 12.20
N ASP A 154 26.87 14.07 13.35
CA ASP A 154 28.00 14.68 14.09
C ASP A 154 28.44 13.96 15.37
N MET A 155 27.76 12.87 15.78
CA MET A 155 28.02 12.22 17.07
C MET A 155 28.33 10.72 16.98
N LEU A 156 28.75 10.21 15.81
CA LEU A 156 29.35 8.87 15.75
C LEU A 156 30.45 8.82 14.69
N GLY A 157 31.63 9.29 15.10
CA GLY A 157 32.86 8.99 14.40
C GLY A 157 33.04 7.48 14.24
N SER A 158 33.41 7.09 13.03
CA SER A 158 34.05 5.81 12.69
C SER A 158 33.37 4.53 13.19
N MET A 159 32.31 4.10 12.51
CA MET A 159 32.02 2.66 12.39
C MET A 159 31.73 2.29 10.94
N PRO A 160 32.14 1.08 10.49
CA PRO A 160 31.97 0.67 9.11
C PRO A 160 30.49 0.39 8.82
N GLU A 161 30.01 0.85 7.66
CA GLU A 161 28.64 0.75 7.13
C GLU A 161 28.15 -0.71 6.86
N THR A 162 28.81 -1.74 7.41
CA THR A 162 28.57 -3.16 7.11
C THR A 162 27.57 -3.84 8.05
N PHE A 163 26.98 -3.14 9.00
CA PHE A 163 25.84 -3.64 9.76
C PHE A 163 24.61 -2.83 9.41
N VAL A 164 23.63 -3.52 8.82
CA VAL A 164 22.24 -3.08 8.67
C VAL A 164 21.85 -2.29 9.92
N ASP A 165 21.55 -1.01 9.72
CA ASP A 165 21.12 -0.08 10.74
C ASP A 165 20.00 -0.72 11.59
N HIS A 166 20.33 -1.06 12.84
CA HIS A 166 19.39 -1.53 13.86
C HIS A 166 18.48 -0.38 14.33
N SER A 167 17.86 0.35 13.40
CA SER A 167 16.70 1.16 13.71
C SER A 167 15.54 0.18 13.95
N ASN A 168 15.07 0.07 15.20
CA ASN A 168 14.00 -0.84 15.63
C ASN A 168 12.61 -0.49 15.06
N HIS A 169 12.56 0.15 13.90
CA HIS A 169 11.39 0.77 13.31
C HIS A 169 11.03 0.04 12.00
N ILE A 170 9.85 -0.59 11.98
CA ILE A 170 9.39 -1.40 10.84
C ILE A 170 9.35 -0.62 9.52
N TRP A 171 9.07 0.68 9.59
CA TRP A 171 8.96 1.57 8.44
C TRP A 171 10.30 1.76 7.74
N THR A 172 11.38 2.00 8.49
CA THR A 172 12.74 2.19 7.97
C THR A 172 13.38 0.86 7.57
N ALA A 173 13.02 -0.25 8.21
CA ALA A 173 13.51 -1.59 7.90
C ALA A 173 13.02 -2.12 6.53
N GLY A 174 11.87 -1.66 6.04
CA GLY A 174 11.36 -2.10 4.74
C GLY A 174 9.86 -1.90 4.52
N ALA A 175 9.07 -1.77 5.59
CA ALA A 175 7.61 -1.67 5.48
C ALA A 175 7.17 -0.40 4.72
N GLY A 176 7.91 0.70 4.80
CA GLY A 176 7.61 1.91 4.02
C GLY A 176 7.66 1.67 2.51
N TYR A 177 8.71 1.00 2.03
CA TYR A 177 8.85 0.66 0.61
C TYR A 177 7.77 -0.33 0.14
N LEU A 178 7.49 -1.36 0.94
CA LEU A 178 6.43 -2.33 0.62
C LEU A 178 5.04 -1.67 0.61
N SER A 179 4.76 -0.79 1.56
CA SER A 179 3.50 -0.04 1.62
C SER A 179 3.36 0.90 0.43
N TRP A 180 4.45 1.52 0.00
CA TRP A 180 4.47 2.32 -1.22
C TRP A 180 4.19 1.48 -2.47
N LEU A 181 4.88 0.34 -2.64
CA LEU A 181 4.58 -0.55 -3.76
C LEU A 181 3.13 -1.03 -3.75
N PHE A 182 2.60 -1.34 -2.56
CA PHE A 182 1.20 -1.73 -2.38
C PHE A 182 0.25 -0.61 -2.78
N TYR A 183 0.54 0.65 -2.46
CA TYR A 183 -0.23 1.79 -2.94
C TYR A 183 -0.26 1.86 -4.47
N ILE A 184 0.89 1.70 -5.12
CA ILE A 184 0.95 1.70 -6.59
C ILE A 184 0.17 0.52 -7.18
N SER A 185 0.19 -0.66 -6.55
CA SER A 185 -0.54 -1.83 -7.05
C SER A 185 -2.05 -1.61 -7.12
N LYS A 186 -2.63 -0.78 -6.24
CA LYS A 186 -4.08 -0.50 -6.25
C LYS A 186 -4.56 0.23 -7.49
N PHE A 187 -3.70 1.03 -8.12
CA PHE A 187 -4.02 1.63 -9.42
C PHE A 187 -3.94 0.61 -10.55
N TYR A 188 -3.04 -0.38 -10.44
CA TYR A 188 -2.91 -1.46 -11.41
C TYR A 188 -4.08 -2.45 -11.35
N GLU A 189 -4.62 -2.74 -10.16
CA GLU A 189 -5.80 -3.61 -9.95
C GLU A 189 -7.09 -3.08 -10.62
N VAL A 190 -7.10 -1.83 -11.09
CA VAL A 190 -8.17 -1.31 -11.97
C VAL A 190 -8.29 -2.12 -13.26
N VAL A 191 -7.19 -2.69 -13.73
CA VAL A 191 -7.14 -3.52 -14.94
C VAL A 191 -8.07 -4.74 -14.82
N ASP A 192 -8.25 -5.32 -13.63
CA ASP A 192 -9.23 -6.41 -13.41
C ASP A 192 -10.66 -5.98 -13.80
N THR A 193 -11.02 -4.75 -13.41
CA THR A 193 -12.33 -4.20 -13.75
C THR A 193 -12.44 -3.99 -15.27
N PHE A 194 -11.40 -3.49 -15.92
CA PHE A 194 -11.40 -3.29 -17.36
C PHE A 194 -11.41 -4.61 -18.14
N ILE A 195 -10.76 -5.67 -17.66
CA ILE A 195 -10.83 -7.01 -18.26
C ILE A 195 -12.27 -7.54 -18.22
N ILE A 196 -12.97 -7.40 -17.08
CA ILE A 196 -14.38 -7.81 -16.94
C ILE A 196 -15.27 -7.03 -17.91
N LEU A 197 -15.10 -5.71 -17.98
CA LEU A 197 -15.85 -4.84 -18.88
C LEU A 197 -15.57 -5.15 -20.36
N ALA A 198 -14.32 -5.43 -20.72
CA ALA A 198 -13.93 -5.83 -22.08
C ALA A 198 -14.58 -7.16 -22.50
N LYS A 199 -14.76 -8.09 -21.54
CA LYS A 199 -15.51 -9.34 -21.76
C LYS A 199 -17.03 -9.14 -21.87
N GLY A 200 -17.52 -7.90 -21.87
CA GLY A 200 -18.95 -7.57 -21.98
C GLY A 200 -19.74 -7.77 -20.68
N LYS A 201 -19.06 -8.21 -19.61
CA LYS A 201 -19.66 -8.36 -18.28
C LYS A 201 -19.77 -6.99 -17.61
N GLN A 202 -20.64 -6.89 -16.62
CA GLN A 202 -20.79 -5.67 -15.83
C GLN A 202 -19.89 -5.74 -14.59
N SER A 203 -19.21 -4.63 -14.30
CA SER A 203 -18.58 -4.46 -12.99
C SER A 203 -19.66 -4.16 -11.95
N SER A 204 -19.67 -4.92 -10.86
CA SER A 204 -20.62 -4.71 -9.77
C SER A 204 -20.33 -3.41 -9.01
N PHE A 205 -21.34 -2.86 -8.35
CA PHE A 205 -21.17 -1.71 -7.46
C PHE A 205 -20.14 -2.02 -6.37
N LEU A 206 -20.17 -3.23 -5.81
CA LEU A 206 -19.23 -3.65 -4.78
C LEU A 206 -17.78 -3.62 -5.27
N GLN A 207 -17.50 -4.11 -6.48
CA GLN A 207 -16.16 -4.09 -7.06
C GLN A 207 -15.69 -2.65 -7.30
N THR A 208 -16.55 -1.81 -7.89
CA THR A 208 -16.22 -0.41 -8.18
C THR A 208 -15.97 0.39 -6.91
N TYR A 209 -16.84 0.25 -5.91
CA TYR A 209 -16.71 0.91 -4.61
C TYR A 209 -15.46 0.42 -3.87
N HIS A 210 -15.22 -0.90 -3.85
CA HIS A 210 -14.04 -1.49 -3.24
C HIS A 210 -12.75 -0.95 -3.86
N HIS A 211 -12.61 -1.00 -5.19
CA HIS A 211 -11.40 -0.56 -5.88
C HIS A 211 -11.14 0.95 -5.68
N ALA A 212 -12.17 1.78 -5.74
CA ALA A 212 -12.04 3.21 -5.46
C ALA A 212 -11.66 3.47 -3.99
N GLY A 213 -12.29 2.76 -3.05
CA GLY A 213 -12.02 2.90 -1.62
C GLY A 213 -10.59 2.48 -1.25
N VAL A 214 -10.12 1.34 -1.75
CA VAL A 214 -8.75 0.86 -1.44
C VAL A 214 -7.66 1.76 -2.00
N MET A 215 -7.89 2.50 -3.09
CA MET A 215 -6.94 3.52 -3.57
C MET A 215 -6.79 4.67 -2.56
N LEU A 216 -7.91 5.19 -2.04
CA LEU A 216 -7.91 6.29 -1.07
C LEU A 216 -7.35 5.84 0.28
N CYS A 217 -7.73 4.64 0.73
CA CYS A 217 -7.21 4.05 1.95
C CYS A 217 -5.70 3.76 1.83
N ALA A 218 -5.23 3.26 0.68
CA ALA A 218 -3.79 3.02 0.47
C ALA A 218 -3.00 4.32 0.43
N TRP A 219 -3.52 5.37 -0.22
CA TRP A 219 -2.91 6.70 -0.16
C TRP A 219 -2.79 7.20 1.28
N ALA A 220 -3.88 7.15 2.05
CA ALA A 220 -3.88 7.57 3.45
C ALA A 220 -2.90 6.72 4.28
N SER A 221 -2.85 5.41 4.04
CA SER A 221 -1.97 4.50 4.76
C SER A 221 -0.49 4.80 4.54
N VAL A 222 -0.09 5.11 3.29
CA VAL A 222 1.29 5.54 2.99
C VAL A 222 1.54 6.95 3.53
N ARG A 223 0.59 7.87 3.36
CA ARG A 223 0.71 9.28 3.76
C ARG A 223 0.89 9.45 5.27
N TYR A 224 0.22 8.61 6.05
CA TYR A 224 0.26 8.64 7.52
C TYR A 224 1.08 7.50 8.12
N ALA A 225 1.87 6.77 7.31
CA ALA A 225 2.63 5.60 7.73
C ALA A 225 1.83 4.73 8.72
N SER A 226 0.63 4.36 8.27
CA SER A 226 -0.38 3.76 9.12
C SER A 226 -0.25 2.23 9.11
N PRO A 227 -0.23 1.57 10.28
CA PRO A 227 -0.19 0.10 10.39
C PRO A 227 -1.23 -0.70 9.59
N PRO A 228 -2.45 -0.19 9.27
CA PRO A 228 -3.41 -0.86 8.40
C PRO A 228 -2.86 -1.23 7.01
N ALA A 229 -1.81 -0.57 6.52
CA ALA A 229 -1.13 -0.99 5.30
C ALA A 229 -0.67 -2.46 5.37
N LEU A 230 -0.18 -2.89 6.54
CA LEU A 230 0.30 -4.25 6.76
C LEU A 230 -0.84 -5.26 6.66
N ILE A 231 -1.99 -4.93 7.24
CA ILE A 231 -3.21 -5.75 7.18
C ILE A 231 -3.70 -5.85 5.73
N GLY A 232 -3.64 -4.76 4.98
CA GLY A 232 -3.96 -4.72 3.55
C GLY A 232 -3.12 -5.70 2.73
N VAL A 233 -1.80 -5.76 2.97
CA VAL A 233 -0.89 -6.69 2.28
C VAL A 233 -1.24 -8.15 2.63
N PHE A 234 -1.49 -8.45 3.91
CA PHE A 234 -1.89 -9.80 4.34
C PHE A 234 -3.20 -10.27 3.68
N LEU A 235 -4.22 -9.41 3.66
CA LEU A 235 -5.51 -9.73 3.04
C LEU A 235 -5.39 -9.85 1.52
N ASN A 236 -4.57 -9.01 0.88
CA ASN A 236 -4.30 -9.09 -0.55
C ASN A 236 -3.68 -10.43 -0.94
N ALA A 237 -2.68 -10.88 -0.18
CA ALA A 237 -2.06 -12.18 -0.38
C ALA A 237 -3.04 -13.34 -0.15
N ALA A 238 -3.92 -13.25 0.85
CA ALA A 238 -4.94 -14.26 1.10
C ALA A 238 -5.95 -14.40 -0.07
N ILE A 239 -6.39 -13.28 -0.64
CA ILE A 239 -7.33 -13.29 -1.78
C ILE A 239 -6.66 -13.81 -3.05
N HIS A 240 -5.43 -13.37 -3.35
CA HIS A 240 -4.73 -13.83 -4.55
C HIS A 240 -4.29 -15.30 -4.45
N THR A 241 -3.94 -15.80 -3.27
CA THR A 241 -3.68 -17.24 -3.07
C THR A 241 -4.94 -18.09 -3.24
N LEU A 242 -6.10 -17.61 -2.80
CA LEU A 242 -7.39 -18.28 -3.04
C LEU A 242 -7.78 -18.24 -4.52
N MET A 243 -7.53 -17.13 -5.23
CA MET A 243 -7.80 -17.01 -6.66
C MET A 243 -6.89 -17.94 -7.50
N VAL A 244 -5.61 -18.05 -7.14
CA VAL A 244 -4.64 -18.95 -7.80
C VAL A 244 -4.86 -20.43 -7.43
N ARG A 245 -5.58 -20.74 -6.34
CA ARG A 245 -6.01 -22.11 -6.02
C ARG A 245 -7.15 -22.60 -6.92
N ASN A 246 -7.84 -21.70 -7.65
CA ASN A 246 -8.91 -22.03 -8.58
C ASN A 246 -8.56 -22.05 -10.10
N PRO A 247 -7.38 -22.52 -10.59
CA PRO A 247 -7.17 -22.74 -12.03
C PRO A 247 -7.91 -23.99 -12.51
N LEU A 248 -8.31 -24.89 -11.60
CA LEU A 248 -8.99 -26.15 -11.90
C LEU A 248 -10.52 -26.03 -11.98
N GLY A 249 -11.11 -24.91 -11.54
CA GLY A 249 -12.54 -24.64 -11.69
C GLY A 249 -12.90 -23.87 -12.97
N ALA A 250 -11.89 -23.34 -13.68
CA ALA A 250 -12.10 -22.64 -14.95
C ALA A 250 -12.24 -23.59 -16.16
N THR A 251 -11.95 -24.88 -15.98
CA THR A 251 -12.18 -25.93 -16.99
C THR A 251 -13.56 -26.58 -16.88
N GLU A 252 -14.38 -26.19 -15.91
CA GLU A 252 -15.69 -26.83 -15.65
C GLU A 252 -16.90 -25.98 -16.12
N TYR A 253 -16.64 -24.84 -16.78
CA TYR A 253 -17.68 -23.95 -17.34
C TYR A 253 -17.64 -23.82 -18.87
N ASP A 254 -16.90 -24.69 -19.55
CA ASP A 254 -16.91 -24.86 -21.01
C ASP A 254 -17.51 -26.23 -21.42
N SER A 255 -18.57 -26.66 -20.71
CA SER A 255 -19.43 -27.80 -21.10
C SER A 255 -20.89 -27.39 -21.13
#